data_AF-A0AAE1M0B0-F1
#
_entry.id   AF-A0AAE1M0B0-F1
#
_cell.length_a   1.000
_cell.length_b   1.000
_cell.length_c   1.000
_cell.angle_alpha   90.00
_cell.angle_beta   90.00
_cell.angle_gamma   90.00
#
_symmetry.space_group_name_H-M   'P 1'
#
loop_
_entity.id
_entity.type
_entity.pdbx_description
1 polymer ?
#
loop_
_entity_poly.entity_id
_entity_poly.type
_entity_poly.pdbx_seq_one_letter_code
_entity_poly.pdbx_strand_id
1 'polypeptide(L)'
;MATTANSASPGTIVFYDIGHRPPVTESCCSPNPWKSRLALNFKAVPYSTSWVGMPDIAKVRRGLGESAGRKFADGTDFYTLPMIHDDATGSTISDSFDIAVYLQRTYPDLGAGDLFPRQTLDFTFTPPFDLAVPLSERGDGGFPEYYRFNTNVDAVFTTHTLLMVSGMPLDPATIEQTKAEFVRRAGVRSWDDFTLTSEAREKLMESLQVALGDLAKLFLENAGGPFLLGQRASYADLIVGAWLRMAYVCLPKSEWEEVRCWHDGVFGRLHDALDTFAEVK
;
A
#
# COMPACT_ATOMS: atom_id res chain seq x y z
N MET A 1 -33.25 -13.48 -26.19
CA MET A 1 -33.25 -12.41 -25.18
C MET A 1 -31.82 -11.94 -25.04
N ALA A 2 -31.50 -10.77 -25.57
CA ALA A 2 -30.17 -10.19 -25.44
C ALA A 2 -30.11 -9.49 -24.07
N THR A 3 -29.22 -9.95 -23.20
CA THR A 3 -28.89 -9.30 -21.94
C THR A 3 -28.20 -7.98 -22.25
N THR A 4 -28.91 -6.88 -22.00
CA THR A 4 -28.36 -5.53 -22.04
C THR A 4 -27.33 -5.38 -20.93
N ALA A 5 -26.05 -5.41 -21.29
CA ALA A 5 -24.98 -4.93 -20.43
C ALA A 5 -25.24 -3.44 -20.18
N ASN A 6 -25.61 -3.08 -18.96
CA ASN A 6 -25.79 -1.71 -18.55
C ASN A 6 -24.39 -1.08 -18.47
N SER A 7 -24.00 -0.31 -19.48
CA SER A 7 -22.77 0.47 -19.44
C SER A 7 -22.98 1.59 -18.42
N ALA A 8 -22.59 1.35 -17.16
CA ALA A 8 -22.62 2.38 -16.14
C ALA A 8 -21.73 3.55 -16.60
N SER A 9 -22.31 4.72 -16.80
CA SER A 9 -21.56 5.97 -16.95
C SER A 9 -20.75 6.19 -15.66
N PRO A 10 -19.48 6.65 -15.72
CA PRO A 10 -18.64 6.75 -14.53
C PRO A 10 -19.22 7.82 -13.59
N GLY A 11 -19.81 7.36 -12.49
CA GLY A 11 -19.97 8.17 -11.28
C GLY A 11 -18.60 8.51 -10.70
N THR A 12 -18.55 9.46 -9.78
CA THR A 12 -17.28 9.82 -9.12
C THR A 12 -17.03 8.83 -8.00
N ILE A 13 -15.84 8.23 -7.95
CA ILE A 13 -15.42 7.44 -6.78
C ILE A 13 -14.96 8.40 -5.68
N VAL A 14 -15.42 8.19 -4.44
CA VAL A 14 -14.84 8.84 -3.26
C VAL A 14 -13.82 7.89 -2.66
N PHE A 15 -12.54 8.27 -2.70
CA PHE A 15 -11.43 7.52 -2.14
C PHE A 15 -11.07 8.04 -0.74
N TYR A 16 -11.14 7.19 0.28
CA TYR A 16 -10.77 7.55 1.65
C TYR A 16 -9.31 7.18 1.92
N ASP A 17 -8.48 8.20 2.08
CA ASP A 17 -7.04 8.10 2.36
C ASP A 17 -6.70 8.76 3.71
N ILE A 18 -5.53 8.45 4.24
CA ILE A 18 -5.01 8.96 5.51
C ILE A 18 -4.39 10.34 5.29
N GLY A 19 -4.98 11.35 5.93
CA GLY A 19 -4.42 12.69 6.04
C GLY A 19 -3.18 12.68 6.94
N HIS A 20 -2.02 12.89 6.33
CA HIS A 20 -0.75 13.14 7.01
C HIS A 20 -0.55 14.66 7.18
N ARG A 21 0.64 15.11 7.58
CA ARG A 21 0.98 16.52 7.74
C ARG A 21 0.64 17.34 6.48
N PRO A 22 -0.11 18.45 6.58
CA PRO A 22 -0.34 19.33 5.43
C PRO A 22 0.97 19.92 4.84
N PRO A 23 1.06 20.14 3.51
CA PRO A 23 0.07 19.76 2.51
C PRO A 23 0.09 18.23 2.26
N VAL A 24 -1.10 17.62 2.30
CA VAL A 24 -1.27 16.15 2.16
C VAL A 24 -0.78 15.60 0.81
N THR A 25 -0.73 16.45 -0.22
CA THR A 25 -0.17 16.13 -1.53
C THR A 25 1.32 15.81 -1.48
N GLU A 26 2.04 16.30 -0.48
CA GLU A 26 3.47 16.03 -0.29
C GLU A 26 3.73 14.92 0.73
N SER A 27 2.83 14.73 1.70
CA SER A 27 3.06 13.85 2.85
C SER A 27 2.33 12.51 2.79
N CYS A 28 1.31 12.34 1.96
CA CYS A 28 0.62 11.06 1.86
C CYS A 28 1.61 9.98 1.41
N CYS A 29 1.76 8.94 2.21
CA CYS A 29 2.75 7.90 1.97
C CYS A 29 2.36 6.53 2.56
N SER A 30 1.13 6.39 3.10
CA SER A 30 0.69 5.12 3.67
C SER A 30 0.54 4.06 2.56
N PRO A 31 1.16 2.88 2.69
CA PRO A 31 1.31 1.94 1.58
C PRO A 31 -0.04 1.39 1.13
N ASN A 32 -0.92 0.97 2.05
CA ASN A 32 -2.21 0.41 1.64
C ASN A 32 -3.09 1.42 0.88
N PRO A 33 -3.28 2.67 1.34
CA PRO A 33 -3.93 3.67 0.52
C PRO A 33 -3.22 3.97 -0.80
N TRP A 34 -1.88 4.00 -0.83
CA TRP A 34 -1.14 4.21 -2.07
C TRP A 34 -1.35 3.09 -3.10
N LYS A 35 -1.51 1.82 -2.67
CA LYS A 35 -1.91 0.73 -3.58
C LYS A 35 -3.24 1.04 -4.27
N SER A 36 -4.23 1.54 -3.53
CA SER A 36 -5.53 1.91 -4.09
C SER A 36 -5.44 3.17 -4.97
N ARG A 37 -4.68 4.19 -4.56
CA ARG A 37 -4.45 5.39 -5.37
C ARG A 37 -3.82 5.05 -6.72
N LEU A 38 -2.75 4.27 -6.70
CA LEU A 38 -2.09 3.78 -7.91
C LEU A 38 -3.06 2.98 -8.79
N ALA A 39 -3.90 2.11 -8.20
CA ALA A 39 -4.87 1.32 -8.96
C ALA A 39 -5.99 2.18 -9.59
N LEU A 40 -6.50 3.18 -8.86
CA LEU A 40 -7.48 4.14 -9.36
C LEU A 40 -6.92 4.94 -10.55
N ASN A 41 -5.68 5.44 -10.42
CA ASN A 41 -4.99 6.15 -11.50
C ASN A 41 -4.62 5.24 -12.68
N PHE A 42 -4.18 4.01 -12.42
CA PHE A 42 -3.92 3.00 -13.45
C PHE A 42 -5.17 2.73 -14.29
N LYS A 43 -6.34 2.64 -13.65
CA LYS A 43 -7.63 2.48 -14.34
C LYS A 43 -8.19 3.77 -14.91
N ALA A 44 -7.55 4.92 -14.67
CA ALA A 44 -7.99 6.24 -15.08
C ALA A 44 -9.47 6.52 -14.72
N VAL A 45 -9.95 5.98 -13.60
CA VAL A 45 -11.32 6.24 -13.13
C VAL A 45 -11.39 7.62 -12.47
N PRO A 46 -12.48 8.38 -12.66
CA PRO A 46 -12.67 9.64 -11.95
C PRO A 46 -12.86 9.40 -10.45
N TYR A 47 -12.06 10.06 -9.62
CA TYR A 47 -12.22 10.01 -8.17
C TYR A 47 -11.81 11.33 -7.49
N SER A 48 -12.30 11.53 -6.26
CA SER A 48 -11.81 12.56 -5.33
C SER A 48 -11.28 11.90 -4.05
N THR A 49 -10.29 12.50 -3.40
CA THR A 49 -9.80 12.00 -2.11
C THR A 49 -10.53 12.67 -0.94
N SER A 50 -11.12 11.87 -0.06
CA SER A 50 -11.52 12.28 1.29
C SER A 50 -10.38 11.97 2.26
N TRP A 51 -9.73 13.01 2.79
CA TRP A 51 -8.62 12.89 3.72
C TRP A 51 -9.12 12.68 5.15
N VAL A 52 -8.69 11.58 5.78
CA VAL A 52 -9.11 11.19 7.12
C VAL A 52 -7.92 11.24 8.06
N GLY A 53 -8.02 12.04 9.13
CA GLY A 53 -7.02 12.04 10.19
C GLY A 53 -6.91 10.65 10.82
N MET A 54 -5.69 10.22 11.13
CA MET A 54 -5.44 8.86 11.62
C MET A 54 -6.25 8.47 12.87
N PRO A 55 -6.45 9.36 13.87
CA PRO A 55 -7.33 9.07 15.02
C PRO A 55 -8.81 8.91 14.65
N ASP A 56 -9.25 9.48 13.52
CA ASP A 56 -10.66 9.51 13.12
C ASP A 56 -11.07 8.33 12.23
N ILE A 57 -10.13 7.48 11.79
CA ILE A 57 -10.39 6.36 10.85
C ILE A 57 -11.55 5.48 11.35
N ALA A 58 -11.53 5.08 12.62
CA ALA A 58 -12.58 4.22 13.17
C ALA A 58 -13.94 4.92 13.24
N LYS A 59 -13.97 6.23 13.48
CA LYS A 59 -15.19 7.04 13.51
C LYS A 59 -15.79 7.18 12.11
N VAL A 60 -14.95 7.51 11.12
CA VAL A 60 -15.39 7.68 9.72
C VAL A 60 -15.95 6.37 9.18
N ARG A 61 -15.24 5.23 9.35
CA ARG A 61 -15.72 3.91 8.90
C ARG A 61 -17.11 3.58 9.45
N ARG A 62 -17.29 3.70 10.77
CA ARG A 62 -18.58 3.44 11.41
C ARG A 62 -19.68 4.39 10.92
N GLY A 63 -19.36 5.66 10.69
CA GLY A 63 -20.30 6.65 10.14
C GLY A 63 -20.80 6.29 8.73
N LEU A 64 -20.00 5.54 7.97
CA LEU A 64 -20.36 5.02 6.65
C LEU A 64 -21.04 3.64 6.71
N GLY A 65 -21.29 3.09 7.91
CA GLY A 65 -21.85 1.76 8.08
C GLY A 65 -20.84 0.62 7.84
N GLU A 66 -19.55 0.95 7.68
CA GLU A 66 -18.49 -0.02 7.38
C GLU A 66 -17.92 -0.64 8.67
N SER A 67 -17.91 -1.97 8.73
CA SER A 67 -17.27 -2.71 9.81
C SER A 67 -15.74 -2.62 9.72
N ALA A 68 -15.05 -3.12 10.74
CA ALA A 68 -13.60 -3.28 10.65
C ALA A 68 -13.28 -4.37 9.62
N GLY A 69 -12.45 -4.03 8.63
CA GLY A 69 -12.05 -4.98 7.58
C GLY A 69 -11.11 -6.08 8.08
N ARG A 70 -10.46 -5.87 9.23
CA ARG A 70 -9.54 -6.84 9.86
C ARG A 70 -9.71 -6.84 11.37
N LYS A 71 -9.14 -7.85 12.02
CA LYS A 71 -9.06 -7.95 13.48
C LYS A 71 -7.61 -8.06 13.92
N PHE A 72 -7.33 -7.58 15.13
CA PHE A 72 -6.08 -7.81 15.86
C PHE A 72 -5.99 -9.27 16.33
N ALA A 73 -4.80 -9.70 16.78
CA ALA A 73 -4.56 -11.04 17.33
C ALA A 73 -5.47 -11.38 18.53
N ASP A 74 -5.82 -10.37 19.33
CA ASP A 74 -6.73 -10.50 20.47
C ASP A 74 -8.23 -10.52 20.07
N GLY A 75 -8.52 -10.47 18.77
CA GLY A 75 -9.87 -10.48 18.21
C GLY A 75 -10.56 -9.11 18.14
N THR A 76 -9.93 -8.05 18.66
CA THR A 76 -10.48 -6.70 18.61
C THR A 76 -10.46 -6.12 17.19
N ASP A 77 -11.37 -5.18 16.92
CA ASP A 77 -11.58 -4.62 15.59
C ASP A 77 -10.43 -3.70 15.15
N PHE A 78 -9.90 -3.94 13.94
CA PHE A 78 -8.88 -3.10 13.33
C PHE A 78 -9.45 -2.31 12.15
N TYR A 79 -9.67 -1.02 12.38
CA TYR A 79 -10.19 -0.09 11.39
C TYR A 79 -9.04 0.50 10.57
N THR A 80 -9.09 0.27 9.26
CA THR A 80 -8.03 0.66 8.32
C THR A 80 -8.57 1.46 7.16
N LEU A 81 -7.69 2.22 6.53
CA LEU A 81 -7.87 2.71 5.17
C LEU A 81 -6.89 1.95 4.26
N PRO A 82 -7.20 1.78 2.98
CA PRO A 82 -8.20 2.53 2.20
C PRO A 82 -9.64 2.02 2.25
N MET A 83 -10.55 2.89 1.81
CA MET A 83 -11.89 2.55 1.33
C MET A 83 -12.22 3.35 0.07
N ILE A 84 -13.16 2.86 -0.71
CA ILE A 84 -13.82 3.63 -1.77
C ILE A 84 -15.33 3.55 -1.62
N HIS A 85 -16.04 4.60 -2.01
CA HIS A 85 -17.45 4.55 -2.37
C HIS A 85 -17.58 4.87 -3.85
N ASP A 86 -18.20 3.99 -4.62
CA ASP A 86 -18.44 4.17 -6.05
C ASP A 86 -19.92 4.53 -6.28
N ASP A 87 -20.18 5.80 -6.60
CA ASP A 87 -21.52 6.31 -6.88
C ASP A 87 -22.18 5.59 -8.08
N ALA A 88 -21.40 5.10 -9.05
CA ALA A 88 -21.92 4.45 -10.25
C ALA A 88 -22.58 3.11 -9.93
N THR A 89 -22.06 2.39 -8.94
CA THR A 89 -22.57 1.07 -8.52
C THR A 89 -23.23 1.10 -7.14
N GLY A 90 -23.16 2.22 -6.42
CA GLY A 90 -23.59 2.36 -5.03
C GLY A 90 -22.81 1.46 -4.06
N SER A 91 -21.62 1.01 -4.43
CA SER A 91 -20.85 0.03 -3.67
C SER A 91 -19.78 0.70 -2.82
N THR A 92 -19.62 0.22 -1.59
CA THR A 92 -18.49 0.60 -0.72
C THR A 92 -17.54 -0.59 -0.61
N ILE A 93 -16.25 -0.38 -0.91
CA ILE A 93 -15.23 -1.43 -0.89
C ILE A 93 -14.11 -1.00 0.06
N SER A 94 -13.66 -1.94 0.90
CA SER A 94 -12.56 -1.77 1.86
C SER A 94 -11.42 -2.72 1.52
N ASP A 95 -10.22 -2.45 2.02
CA ASP A 95 -8.97 -3.19 1.73
C ASP A 95 -8.42 -2.91 0.32
N SER A 96 -7.12 -2.63 0.24
CA SER A 96 -6.50 -2.20 -1.01
C SER A 96 -6.53 -3.25 -2.11
N PHE A 97 -6.47 -4.54 -1.74
CA PHE A 97 -6.50 -5.64 -2.70
C PHE A 97 -7.91 -5.84 -3.26
N ASP A 98 -8.92 -5.84 -2.38
CA ASP A 98 -10.32 -5.97 -2.78
C ASP A 98 -10.78 -4.77 -3.63
N ILE A 99 -10.28 -3.56 -3.34
CA ILE A 99 -10.46 -2.38 -4.19
C ILE A 99 -9.89 -2.62 -5.59
N ALA A 100 -8.67 -3.15 -5.72
CA ALA A 100 -8.09 -3.43 -7.02
C ALA A 100 -8.87 -4.51 -7.79
N VAL A 101 -9.31 -5.57 -7.11
CA VAL A 101 -10.17 -6.62 -7.68
C VAL A 101 -11.51 -6.05 -8.15
N TYR A 102 -12.14 -5.19 -7.35
CA TYR A 102 -13.36 -4.48 -7.73
C TYR A 102 -13.13 -3.63 -8.98
N LEU A 103 -12.08 -2.81 -9.00
CA LEU A 103 -11.76 -1.97 -10.15
C LEU A 103 -11.51 -2.80 -11.41
N GLN A 104 -10.82 -3.94 -11.31
CA GLN A 104 -10.62 -4.83 -12.46
C GLN A 104 -11.92 -5.42 -12.98
N ARG A 105 -12.84 -5.81 -12.09
CA ARG A 105 -14.11 -6.45 -12.49
C ARG A 105 -15.15 -5.45 -13.00
N THR A 106 -15.23 -4.29 -12.38
CA THR A 106 -16.21 -3.24 -12.71
C THR A 106 -15.75 -2.42 -13.91
N TYR A 107 -14.45 -2.18 -14.04
CA TYR A 107 -13.85 -1.34 -15.08
C TYR A 107 -12.71 -2.08 -15.83
N PRO A 108 -13.00 -3.21 -16.50
CA PRO A 108 -11.96 -4.04 -17.12
C PRO A 108 -11.24 -3.33 -18.27
N ASP A 109 -11.95 -2.51 -19.04
CA ASP A 109 -11.47 -1.90 -20.29
C ASP A 109 -10.92 -0.47 -20.12
N LEU A 110 -10.84 0.05 -18.89
CA LEU A 110 -10.37 1.41 -18.63
C LEU A 110 -8.86 1.48 -18.32
N GLY A 111 -8.31 2.66 -18.61
CA GLY A 111 -6.95 3.04 -18.22
C GLY A 111 -5.85 2.27 -18.95
N ALA A 112 -4.81 1.90 -18.21
CA ALA A 112 -3.63 1.20 -18.71
C ALA A 112 -3.83 -0.31 -18.95
N GLY A 113 -5.05 -0.81 -18.77
CA GLY A 113 -5.45 -2.18 -19.12
C GLY A 113 -5.72 -3.07 -17.91
N ASP A 114 -5.22 -4.30 -17.95
CA ASP A 114 -5.47 -5.33 -16.93
C ASP A 114 -4.57 -5.09 -15.70
N LEU A 115 -5.18 -4.99 -14.51
CA LEU A 115 -4.46 -4.94 -13.23
C LEU A 115 -3.88 -6.31 -12.87
N PHE A 116 -4.48 -7.40 -13.32
CA PHE A 116 -4.13 -8.77 -12.93
C PHE A 116 -3.80 -9.68 -14.13
N PRO A 117 -2.94 -9.26 -15.08
CA PRO A 117 -2.53 -10.13 -16.17
C PRO A 117 -1.89 -11.41 -15.64
N ARG A 118 -2.09 -12.53 -16.33
CA ARG A 118 -1.47 -13.80 -15.93
C ARG A 118 0.06 -13.68 -15.95
N GLN A 119 0.69 -13.90 -14.80
CA GLN A 119 2.14 -13.92 -14.63
C GLN A 119 2.53 -14.78 -13.42
N THR A 120 3.78 -15.22 -13.38
CA THR A 120 4.35 -15.95 -12.24
C THR A 120 4.91 -14.96 -11.22
N LEU A 121 4.48 -15.06 -9.97
CA LEU A 121 4.91 -14.17 -8.89
C LEU A 121 5.49 -14.98 -7.72
N ASP A 122 6.64 -15.61 -7.98
CA ASP A 122 7.30 -16.55 -7.06
C ASP A 122 8.21 -15.83 -6.06
N PHE A 123 7.64 -14.81 -5.39
CA PHE A 123 8.29 -14.15 -4.26
C PHE A 123 7.73 -14.65 -2.94
N THR A 124 8.61 -15.14 -2.07
CA THR A 124 8.26 -15.61 -0.72
C THR A 124 9.17 -14.97 0.30
N PHE A 125 8.60 -14.57 1.43
CA PHE A 125 9.34 -14.05 2.57
C PHE A 125 8.74 -14.59 3.86
N THR A 126 9.61 -15.13 4.72
CA THR A 126 9.23 -15.55 6.06
C THR A 126 9.83 -14.58 7.06
N PRO A 127 9.01 -13.80 7.77
CA PRO A 127 9.49 -12.93 8.85
C PRO A 127 10.31 -13.73 9.87
N PRO A 128 11.43 -13.18 10.38
CA PRO A 128 12.27 -13.87 11.37
C PRO A 128 11.64 -13.89 12.77
N PHE A 129 10.49 -13.24 12.94
CA PHE A 129 9.70 -13.17 14.17
C PHE A 129 8.21 -13.07 13.81
N ASP A 130 7.34 -13.43 14.75
CA ASP A 130 5.91 -13.20 14.60
C ASP A 130 5.64 -11.70 14.50
N LEU A 131 5.00 -11.27 13.41
CA LEU A 131 4.62 -9.87 13.26
C LEU A 131 3.68 -9.48 14.40
N ALA A 132 3.93 -8.33 15.03
CA ALA A 132 3.21 -7.88 16.23
C ALA A 132 1.69 -7.75 16.04
N VAL A 133 1.23 -7.59 14.79
CA VAL A 133 -0.19 -7.49 14.45
C VAL A 133 -0.49 -8.45 13.29
N PRO A 134 -0.67 -9.76 13.56
CA PRO A 134 -1.19 -10.66 12.55
C PRO A 134 -2.65 -10.25 12.27
N LEU A 135 -2.94 -9.95 11.02
CA LEU A 135 -4.29 -9.59 10.58
C LEU A 135 -5.03 -10.86 10.14
N SER A 136 -6.35 -10.87 10.31
CA SER A 136 -7.21 -11.93 9.79
C SER A 136 -6.94 -12.22 8.31
N GLU A 137 -7.06 -13.49 7.90
CA GLU A 137 -6.98 -13.86 6.48
C GLU A 137 -8.13 -13.23 5.68
N ARG A 138 -7.89 -12.99 4.40
CA ARG A 138 -8.91 -12.53 3.44
C ARG A 138 -8.97 -13.47 2.24
N GLY A 139 -10.06 -13.39 1.49
CA GLY A 139 -10.16 -14.11 0.22
C GLY A 139 -9.14 -13.61 -0.80
N ASP A 140 -8.73 -14.48 -1.72
CA ASP A 140 -7.78 -14.13 -2.80
C ASP A 140 -8.43 -13.37 -3.96
N GLY A 141 -9.74 -13.11 -3.90
CA GLY A 141 -10.49 -12.42 -4.95
C GLY A 141 -10.46 -13.14 -6.31
N GLY A 142 -10.10 -14.42 -6.36
CA GLY A 142 -9.86 -15.16 -7.61
C GLY A 142 -8.50 -14.89 -8.27
N PHE A 143 -7.58 -14.22 -7.57
CA PHE A 143 -6.23 -13.89 -8.03
C PHE A 143 -5.15 -14.38 -7.04
N PRO A 144 -5.00 -15.71 -6.85
CA PRO A 144 -4.15 -16.28 -5.80
C PRO A 144 -2.67 -15.89 -5.91
N GLU A 145 -2.13 -15.78 -7.12
CA GLU A 145 -0.73 -15.37 -7.36
C GLU A 145 -0.46 -13.95 -6.82
N TYR A 146 -1.34 -12.99 -7.14
CA TYR A 146 -1.23 -11.62 -6.67
C TYR A 146 -1.51 -11.49 -5.17
N TYR A 147 -2.44 -12.29 -4.65
CA TYR A 147 -2.73 -12.35 -3.22
C TYR A 147 -1.51 -12.83 -2.42
N ARG A 148 -0.87 -13.94 -2.87
CA ARG A 148 0.36 -14.47 -2.28
C ARG A 148 1.48 -13.44 -2.39
N PHE A 149 1.69 -12.85 -3.57
CA PHE A 149 2.71 -11.84 -3.78
C PHE A 149 2.52 -10.62 -2.87
N ASN A 150 1.31 -10.06 -2.81
CA ASN A 150 0.99 -8.94 -1.91
C ASN A 150 1.31 -9.28 -0.46
N THR A 151 0.91 -10.47 0.00
CA THR A 151 1.15 -10.92 1.37
C THR A 151 2.64 -10.99 1.70
N ASN A 152 3.46 -11.51 0.79
CA ASN A 152 4.90 -11.62 1.00
C ASN A 152 5.61 -10.27 0.92
N VAL A 153 5.23 -9.39 -0.02
CA VAL A 153 5.77 -8.02 -0.08
C VAL A 153 5.40 -7.24 1.18
N ASP A 154 4.15 -7.32 1.63
CA ASP A 154 3.70 -6.69 2.88
C ASP A 154 4.48 -7.22 4.08
N ALA A 155 4.75 -8.52 4.14
CA ALA A 155 5.54 -9.11 5.21
C ALA A 155 6.97 -8.56 5.25
N VAL A 156 7.67 -8.46 4.10
CA VAL A 156 9.02 -7.87 4.03
C VAL A 156 9.02 -6.46 4.58
N PHE A 157 8.21 -5.57 4.02
CA PHE A 157 8.27 -4.16 4.40
C PHE A 157 7.74 -3.93 5.82
N THR A 158 6.77 -4.72 6.28
CA THR A 158 6.31 -4.68 7.68
C THR A 158 7.42 -5.06 8.66
N THR A 159 8.18 -6.13 8.38
CA THR A 159 9.36 -6.52 9.19
C THR A 159 10.39 -5.39 9.31
N HIS A 160 10.52 -4.55 8.28
CA HIS A 160 11.51 -3.47 8.24
C HIS A 160 10.91 -2.07 8.51
N THR A 161 9.62 -1.97 8.90
CA THR A 161 8.91 -0.68 9.01
C THR A 161 9.53 0.27 10.04
N LEU A 162 10.25 -0.24 11.07
CA LEU A 162 10.96 0.59 12.04
C LEU A 162 12.00 1.54 11.40
N LEU A 163 12.53 1.23 10.21
CA LEU A 163 13.41 2.14 9.47
C LEU A 163 12.71 3.47 9.13
N MET A 164 11.40 3.42 8.94
CA MET A 164 10.56 4.50 8.42
C MET A 164 9.68 5.18 9.49
N VAL A 165 9.34 4.51 10.60
CA VAL A 165 8.41 5.03 11.63
C VAL A 165 8.81 6.42 12.11
N SER A 166 10.09 6.64 12.41
CA SER A 166 10.58 7.92 12.95
C SER A 166 10.49 9.08 11.95
N GLY A 167 10.45 8.80 10.64
CA GLY A 167 10.36 9.81 9.59
C GLY A 167 8.95 10.00 9.03
N MET A 168 7.95 9.31 9.58
CA MET A 168 6.56 9.49 9.12
C MET A 168 6.11 10.96 9.28
N PRO A 169 5.48 11.55 8.25
CA PRO A 169 5.04 12.94 8.29
C PRO A 169 3.72 13.07 9.06
N LEU A 170 3.73 12.80 10.37
CA LEU A 170 2.54 12.88 11.21
C LEU A 170 1.99 14.31 11.28
N ASP A 171 0.67 14.45 11.27
CA ASP A 171 0.00 15.76 11.41
C ASP A 171 0.30 16.37 12.78
N PRO A 172 0.92 17.57 12.87
CA PRO A 172 1.16 18.26 14.13
C PRO A 172 -0.10 18.47 14.98
N ALA A 173 -1.27 18.62 14.36
CA ALA A 173 -2.53 18.81 15.07
C ALA A 173 -2.98 17.57 15.85
N THR A 174 -2.58 16.37 15.41
CA THR A 174 -2.99 15.09 16.01
C THR A 174 -1.82 14.20 16.40
N ILE A 175 -0.60 14.75 16.46
CA ILE A 175 0.63 13.96 16.60
C ILE A 175 0.65 13.12 17.87
N GLU A 176 0.27 13.69 19.02
CA GLU A 176 0.29 12.97 20.30
C GLU A 176 -0.72 11.82 20.34
N GLN A 177 -1.93 12.03 19.79
CA GLN A 177 -2.95 10.97 19.68
C GLN A 177 -2.49 9.85 18.73
N THR A 178 -1.85 10.24 17.62
CA THR A 178 -1.35 9.29 16.62
C THR A 178 -0.21 8.45 17.18
N LYS A 179 0.74 9.09 17.87
CA LYS A 179 1.83 8.40 18.57
C LYS A 179 1.29 7.46 19.65
N ALA A 180 0.32 7.89 20.45
CA ALA A 180 -0.30 7.05 21.48
C ALA A 180 -0.95 5.80 20.87
N GLU A 181 -1.65 5.93 19.75
CA GLU A 181 -2.24 4.79 19.04
C GLU A 181 -1.18 3.84 18.47
N PHE A 182 -0.06 4.36 17.96
CA PHE A 182 1.06 3.54 17.49
C PHE A 182 1.70 2.75 18.63
N VAL A 183 1.98 3.41 19.75
CA VAL A 183 2.51 2.79 20.97
C VAL A 183 1.58 1.67 21.43
N ARG A 184 0.26 1.95 21.49
CA ARG A 184 -0.76 0.95 21.85
C ARG A 184 -0.76 -0.23 20.88
N ARG A 185 -0.75 0.02 19.57
CA ARG A 185 -0.79 -1.04 18.53
C ARG A 185 0.45 -1.91 18.52
N ALA A 186 1.62 -1.32 18.72
CA ALA A 186 2.89 -2.05 18.74
C ALA A 186 3.14 -2.77 20.08
N GLY A 187 2.35 -2.48 21.12
CA GLY A 187 2.54 -3.06 22.46
C GLY A 187 3.81 -2.57 23.15
N VAL A 188 4.34 -1.41 22.75
CA VAL A 188 5.54 -0.80 23.35
C VAL A 188 5.14 0.20 24.45
N ARG A 189 6.10 0.70 25.23
CA ARG A 189 5.80 1.53 26.41
C ARG A 189 5.71 3.02 26.08
N SER A 190 6.53 3.47 25.13
CA SER A 190 6.58 4.86 24.70
C SER A 190 6.98 4.96 23.23
N TRP A 191 6.83 6.16 22.66
CA TRP A 191 7.28 6.44 21.29
C TRP A 191 8.79 6.24 21.12
N ASP A 192 9.56 6.46 22.18
CA ASP A 192 11.02 6.32 22.15
C ASP A 192 11.47 4.87 21.91
N ASP A 193 10.64 3.88 22.27
CA ASP A 193 10.91 2.46 22.01
C ASP A 193 10.92 2.13 20.48
N PHE A 194 10.45 3.04 19.60
CA PHE A 194 10.59 2.91 18.15
C PHE A 194 11.96 3.39 17.63
N THR A 195 12.76 4.05 18.46
CA THR A 195 14.06 4.61 18.05
C THR A 195 15.09 3.50 17.94
N LEU A 196 15.67 3.36 16.75
CA LEU A 196 16.76 2.42 16.51
C LEU A 196 18.10 3.04 16.94
N THR A 197 18.96 2.26 17.60
CA THR A 197 20.38 2.59 17.70
C THR A 197 21.02 2.55 16.31
N SER A 198 22.16 3.23 16.12
CA SER A 198 22.86 3.21 14.83
C SER A 198 23.19 1.79 14.37
N GLU A 199 23.67 0.93 15.27
CA GLU A 199 23.98 -0.47 14.98
C GLU A 199 22.73 -1.28 14.60
N ALA A 200 21.61 -1.09 15.32
CA ALA A 200 20.35 -1.78 14.99
C ALA A 200 19.78 -1.31 13.64
N ARG A 201 19.94 -0.02 13.32
CA ARG A 201 19.53 0.56 12.05
C ARG A 201 20.33 0.01 10.88
N GLU A 202 21.66 -0.05 11.01
CA GLU A 202 22.55 -0.64 10.00
C GLU A 202 22.20 -2.10 9.71
N LYS A 203 22.05 -2.92 10.75
CA LYS A 203 21.63 -4.32 10.62
C LYS A 203 20.26 -4.47 9.93
N LEU A 204 19.32 -3.57 10.23
CA LEU A 204 17.99 -3.62 9.63
C LEU A 204 17.99 -3.16 8.16
N MET A 205 18.86 -2.20 7.80
CA MET A 205 19.11 -1.80 6.41
C MET A 205 19.75 -2.94 5.60
N GLU A 206 20.77 -3.62 6.14
CA GLU A 206 21.38 -4.80 5.51
C GLU A 206 20.36 -5.94 5.32
N SER A 207 19.55 -6.22 6.35
CA SER A 207 18.47 -7.21 6.28
C SER A 207 17.46 -6.87 5.18
N LEU A 208 17.05 -5.59 5.07
CA LEU A 208 16.13 -5.14 4.02
C LEU A 208 16.78 -5.32 2.64
N GLN A 209 18.04 -4.92 2.49
CA GLN A 209 18.78 -5.07 1.24
C GLN A 209 18.80 -6.55 0.79
N VAL A 210 19.13 -7.47 1.68
CA VAL A 210 19.15 -8.92 1.39
C VAL A 210 17.76 -9.41 0.99
N ALA A 211 16.72 -9.08 1.78
CA ALA A 211 15.35 -9.52 1.51
C ALA A 211 14.82 -9.01 0.15
N LEU A 212 15.18 -7.77 -0.22
CA LEU A 212 14.82 -7.19 -1.51
C LEU A 212 15.59 -7.80 -2.69
N GLY A 213 16.68 -8.53 -2.46
CA GLY A 213 17.45 -9.18 -3.52
C GLY A 213 16.66 -10.25 -4.26
N ASP A 214 15.91 -11.09 -3.54
CA ASP A 214 15.06 -12.11 -4.17
C ASP A 214 13.88 -11.48 -4.91
N LEU A 215 13.30 -10.40 -4.38
CA LEU A 215 12.27 -9.64 -5.07
C LEU A 215 12.81 -8.98 -6.35
N ALA A 216 14.03 -8.44 -6.30
CA ALA A 216 14.66 -7.78 -7.45
C ALA A 216 14.91 -8.74 -8.61
N LYS A 217 15.20 -10.03 -8.33
CA LYS A 217 15.38 -11.05 -9.39
C LYS A 217 14.17 -11.11 -10.31
N LEU A 218 12.95 -11.06 -9.79
CA LEU A 218 11.72 -11.08 -10.60
C LEU A 218 11.65 -9.90 -11.58
N PHE A 219 12.06 -8.70 -11.15
CA PHE A 219 12.12 -7.52 -12.03
C PHE A 219 13.22 -7.62 -13.09
N LEU A 220 14.30 -8.34 -12.80
CA LEU A 220 15.43 -8.53 -13.72
C LEU A 220 15.19 -9.62 -14.76
N GLU A 221 14.18 -10.49 -14.57
CA GLU A 221 13.80 -11.51 -15.57
C GLU A 221 13.34 -10.88 -16.89
N ASN A 222 12.67 -9.73 -16.83
CA ASN A 222 12.17 -9.00 -17.99
C ASN A 222 12.94 -7.68 -18.19
N ALA A 223 14.11 -7.75 -18.83
CA ALA A 223 14.94 -6.57 -19.15
C ALA A 223 14.27 -5.53 -20.09
N GLY A 224 13.04 -5.81 -20.54
CA GLY A 224 12.27 -4.96 -21.44
C GLY A 224 11.76 -3.67 -20.81
N GLY A 225 11.78 -3.49 -19.49
CA GLY A 225 11.33 -2.26 -18.84
C GLY A 225 11.37 -2.33 -17.30
N PRO A 226 10.88 -1.30 -16.59
CA PRO A 226 11.01 -1.19 -15.14
C PRO A 226 10.00 -2.04 -14.36
N PHE A 227 9.02 -2.65 -15.03
CA PHE A 227 7.95 -3.43 -14.41
C PHE A 227 8.20 -4.94 -14.54
N LEU A 228 7.51 -5.73 -13.73
CA LEU A 228 7.59 -7.20 -13.75
C LEU A 228 7.28 -7.79 -15.14
N LEU A 229 6.41 -7.13 -15.92
CA LEU A 229 6.08 -7.50 -17.32
C LEU A 229 6.80 -6.61 -18.35
N GLY A 230 7.99 -6.12 -18.02
CA GLY A 230 8.80 -5.23 -18.85
C GLY A 230 8.22 -3.81 -18.90
N GLN A 231 7.61 -3.43 -20.02
CA GLN A 231 7.04 -2.08 -20.20
C GLN A 231 5.63 -1.92 -19.64
N ARG A 232 4.99 -3.01 -19.24
CA ARG A 232 3.59 -3.01 -18.81
C ARG A 232 3.52 -3.14 -17.30
N ALA A 233 2.98 -2.12 -16.63
CA ALA A 233 2.67 -2.20 -15.22
C ALA A 233 1.47 -3.13 -14.96
N SER A 234 1.46 -3.73 -13.79
CA SER A 234 0.39 -4.55 -13.23
C SER A 234 0.19 -4.21 -11.75
N TYR A 235 -0.83 -4.77 -11.11
CA TYR A 235 -1.06 -4.55 -9.68
C TYR A 235 0.11 -5.03 -8.81
N ALA A 236 0.89 -6.04 -9.27
CA ALA A 236 2.10 -6.49 -8.57
C ALA A 236 3.15 -5.36 -8.46
N ASP A 237 3.33 -4.57 -9.51
CA ASP A 237 4.21 -3.39 -9.50
C ASP A 237 3.68 -2.32 -8.52
N LEU A 238 2.36 -2.09 -8.50
CA LEU A 238 1.73 -1.10 -7.62
C LEU A 238 1.87 -1.46 -6.14
N ILE A 239 1.84 -2.75 -5.80
CA ILE A 239 2.07 -3.25 -4.44
C ILE A 239 3.46 -2.82 -3.93
N VAL A 240 4.50 -3.07 -4.72
CA VAL A 240 5.87 -2.71 -4.37
C VAL A 240 6.04 -1.19 -4.38
N GLY A 241 5.54 -0.52 -5.42
CA GLY A 241 5.60 0.93 -5.55
C GLY A 241 5.00 1.70 -4.39
N ALA A 242 3.89 1.23 -3.84
CA ALA A 242 3.26 1.86 -2.68
C ALA A 242 4.14 1.82 -1.42
N TRP A 243 4.90 0.74 -1.21
CA TRP A 243 5.90 0.65 -0.14
C TRP A 243 7.13 1.50 -0.43
N LEU A 244 7.58 1.55 -1.68
CA LEU A 244 8.67 2.44 -2.09
C LEU A 244 8.30 3.91 -1.90
N ARG A 245 7.03 4.28 -2.09
CA ARG A 245 6.55 5.63 -1.78
C ARG A 245 6.64 5.94 -0.28
N MET A 246 6.31 4.97 0.57
CA MET A 246 6.51 5.12 2.02
C MET A 246 8.00 5.30 2.35
N ALA A 247 8.87 4.48 1.75
CA ALA A 247 10.31 4.58 1.94
C ALA A 247 10.86 5.95 1.49
N TYR A 248 10.45 6.43 0.32
CA TYR A 248 10.83 7.73 -0.22
C TYR A 248 10.51 8.88 0.74
N VAL A 249 9.30 8.88 1.31
CA VAL A 249 8.84 9.97 2.18
C VAL A 249 9.42 9.88 3.58
N CYS A 250 9.62 8.67 4.10
CA CYS A 250 9.92 8.45 5.52
C CYS A 250 11.38 8.11 5.84
N LEU A 251 12.19 7.64 4.87
CA LEU A 251 13.60 7.39 5.13
C LEU A 251 14.40 8.70 5.12
N PRO A 252 15.51 8.79 5.88
CA PRO A 252 16.52 9.79 5.65
C PRO A 252 16.94 9.81 4.18
N LYS A 253 17.10 11.02 3.61
CA LYS A 253 17.42 11.17 2.18
C LYS A 253 18.60 10.31 1.74
N SER A 254 19.68 10.26 2.53
CA SER A 254 20.87 9.45 2.22
C SER A 254 20.57 7.96 2.11
N GLU A 255 19.69 7.44 2.96
CA GLU A 255 19.31 6.02 2.95
C GLU A 255 18.35 5.69 1.81
N TRP A 256 17.45 6.62 1.47
CA TRP A 256 16.62 6.47 0.28
C TRP A 256 17.48 6.40 -1.00
N GLU A 257 18.49 7.26 -1.13
CA GLU A 257 19.42 7.19 -2.28
C GLU A 257 20.15 5.84 -2.34
N GLU A 258 20.49 5.26 -1.17
CA GLU A 258 21.07 3.93 -1.10
C GLU A 258 20.09 2.84 -1.58
N VAL A 259 18.87 2.83 -1.02
CA VAL A 259 17.80 1.87 -1.37
C VAL A 259 17.50 1.90 -2.86
N ARG A 260 17.46 3.09 -3.46
CA ARG A 260 17.22 3.25 -4.89
C ARG A 260 18.32 2.68 -5.78
N CYS A 261 19.55 2.55 -5.27
CA CYS A 261 20.69 2.04 -6.01
C CYS A 261 20.90 0.53 -5.83
N TRP A 262 20.25 -0.10 -4.85
CA TRP A 262 20.35 -1.54 -4.61
C TRP A 262 19.88 -2.35 -5.83
N HIS A 263 20.51 -3.52 -6.00
CA HIS A 263 20.14 -4.54 -7.01
C HIS A 263 20.02 -3.94 -8.40
N ASP A 264 21.11 -3.30 -8.86
CA ASP A 264 21.17 -2.60 -10.14
C ASP A 264 20.12 -1.51 -10.31
N GLY A 265 19.69 -0.87 -9.22
CA GLY A 265 18.74 0.23 -9.23
C GLY A 265 17.30 -0.14 -9.58
N VAL A 266 16.92 -1.41 -9.42
CA VAL A 266 15.56 -1.92 -9.74
C VAL A 266 14.47 -1.09 -9.08
N PHE A 267 14.56 -0.87 -7.77
CA PHE A 267 13.51 -0.20 -7.02
C PHE A 267 13.46 1.31 -7.26
N GLY A 268 14.61 1.93 -7.55
CA GLY A 268 14.65 3.33 -7.99
C GLY A 268 13.93 3.52 -9.33
N ARG A 269 14.21 2.66 -10.33
CA ARG A 269 13.52 2.70 -11.63
C ARG A 269 12.04 2.43 -11.51
N LEU A 270 11.64 1.45 -10.69
CA LEU A 270 10.23 1.14 -10.47
C LEU A 270 9.49 2.33 -9.85
N HIS A 271 10.07 2.94 -8.81
CA HIS A 271 9.48 4.11 -8.17
C HIS A 271 9.22 5.23 -9.20
N ASP A 272 10.22 5.57 -10.01
CA ASP A 272 10.09 6.65 -11.01
C ASP A 272 9.11 6.28 -12.12
N ALA A 273 9.10 5.02 -12.58
CA ALA A 273 8.19 4.58 -13.63
C ALA A 273 6.72 4.66 -13.18
N LEU A 274 6.45 4.47 -11.88
CA LEU A 274 5.12 4.56 -11.30
C LEU A 274 4.63 6.00 -11.08
N ASP A 275 5.46 7.02 -11.26
CA ASP A 275 5.03 8.43 -11.17
C ASP A 275 3.91 8.74 -12.17
N THR A 276 3.85 8.02 -13.30
CA THR A 276 2.75 8.15 -14.27
C THR A 276 1.37 7.79 -13.69
N PHE A 277 1.32 7.08 -12.57
CA PHE A 277 0.09 6.70 -11.86
C PHE A 277 0.02 7.32 -10.44
N ALA A 278 0.92 8.24 -10.10
CA ALA A 278 1.08 8.75 -8.73
C ALA A 278 0.30 10.04 -8.42
N GLU A 279 -0.61 10.46 -9.32
CA GLU A 279 -1.38 11.69 -9.15
C GLU A 279 -2.19 11.69 -7.83
N VAL A 280 -2.07 12.78 -7.07
CA VAL A 280 -2.85 13.03 -5.86
C VAL A 280 -3.98 14.00 -6.19
N LYS A 281 -5.21 13.50 -6.19
CA LYS A 281 -6.46 14.22 -6.50
C LYS A 281 -7.26 14.53 -5.25
#